data_AF-A0A817RCW7-F1
#
_entry.id   AF-A0A817RCW7-F1
#
_cell.length_a   1.000
_cell.length_b   1.000
_cell.length_c   1.000
_cell.angle_alpha   90.00
_cell.angle_beta   90.00
_cell.angle_gamma   90.00
#
_symmetry.space_group_name_H-M   'P 1'
#
loop_
_entity.id
_entity.type
_entity.pdbx_description
1 polymer ?
#
loop_
_entity_poly.entity_id
_entity_poly.type
_entity_poly.pdbx_seq_one_letter_code
_entity_poly.pdbx_strand_id
1 'polypeptide(L)'
;MDFYQDRVDIITVYIEEVHVLDEYNNEKWRSRRRLITPSFHDTNLLHSFMLIFNEQAIILVRNLDKLAQSEQASKTHDLYPYISACTLDIIAGNFR
;
A
#
# COMPACT_ATOMS: atom_id res chain seq x y z
N MET A 1 2.39 -21.02 16.97
CA MET A 1 2.05 -19.65 17.41
C MET A 1 3.08 -18.71 16.77
N ASP A 2 3.40 -18.91 15.49
CA ASP A 2 4.72 -18.53 14.93
C ASP A 2 4.57 -17.91 13.54
N PHE A 3 3.73 -16.88 13.45
CA PHE A 3 3.67 -16.02 12.26
C PHE A 3 3.74 -14.52 12.61
N TYR A 4 3.77 -14.19 13.91
CA TYR A 4 3.93 -12.83 14.42
C TYR A 4 5.39 -12.44 14.66
N GLN A 5 6.30 -13.41 14.80
CA GLN A 5 7.70 -13.15 15.12
C GLN A 5 8.55 -12.83 13.88
N ASP A 6 8.16 -13.32 12.70
CA ASP A 6 8.91 -13.12 11.44
C ASP A 6 8.46 -11.90 10.63
N ARG A 7 7.52 -11.11 11.17
CA ARG A 7 7.25 -9.75 10.67
C ARG A 7 7.92 -8.73 11.57
N VAL A 8 9.24 -8.90 11.72
CA VAL A 8 10.12 -7.73 11.78
C VAL A 8 9.80 -6.95 10.51
N ASP A 9 9.04 -5.88 10.71
CA ASP A 9 8.38 -5.14 9.65
C ASP A 9 9.39 -4.82 8.54
N ILE A 10 8.99 -4.99 7.28
CA ILE A 10 9.70 -4.44 6.11
C ILE A 10 10.01 -2.94 6.30
N ILE A 11 9.27 -2.26 7.18
CA ILE A 11 9.48 -0.89 7.63
C ILE A 11 10.76 -0.73 8.48
N THR A 12 11.11 -1.73 9.31
CA THR A 12 12.30 -1.72 10.18
C THR A 12 13.61 -1.83 9.39
N VAL A 13 13.61 -2.52 8.24
CA VAL A 13 14.81 -2.66 7.39
C VAL A 13 15.04 -1.43 6.52
N TYR A 14 14.00 -0.67 6.15
CA TYR A 14 14.13 0.50 5.27
C TYR A 14 14.49 1.81 5.99
N ILE A 15 14.48 1.83 7.32
CA ILE A 15 14.86 3.01 8.12
C ILE A 15 16.09 2.64 8.95
N GLU A 16 17.27 2.65 8.31
CA GLU A 16 18.58 2.34 8.92
C GLU A 16 19.06 3.33 10.02
N GLU A 17 18.17 4.04 10.72
CA GLU A 17 18.54 4.95 11.82
C GLU A 17 17.78 4.70 13.14
N VAL A 18 17.15 3.55 13.35
CA VAL A 18 16.38 3.28 14.60
C VAL A 18 16.98 2.16 15.43
N HIS A 19 18.30 2.15 15.61
CA HIS A 19 18.97 1.23 16.54
C HIS A 19 19.29 1.82 17.94
N VAL A 20 18.76 3.00 18.29
CA VAL A 20 19.13 3.70 19.55
C VAL A 20 18.00 3.82 20.60
N LEU A 21 16.74 3.46 20.33
CA LEU A 21 15.63 3.91 21.20
C LEU A 21 14.64 2.82 21.68
N ASP A 22 15.07 1.61 21.96
CA ASP A 22 14.12 0.50 22.18
C ASP A 22 13.25 0.58 23.46
N GLU A 23 13.47 1.55 24.37
CA GLU A 23 12.57 1.75 25.53
C GLU A 23 11.82 3.10 25.53
N TYR A 24 12.28 4.12 24.80
CA TYR A 24 11.66 5.46 24.77
C TYR A 24 10.80 5.72 23.51
N ASN A 25 10.76 4.77 22.56
CA ASN A 25 10.12 4.94 21.25
C ASN A 25 8.65 4.49 21.19
N ASN A 26 8.15 3.85 22.25
CA ASN A 26 6.76 3.36 22.29
C ASN A 26 5.75 4.51 22.41
N GLU A 27 6.05 5.58 23.18
CA GLU A 27 5.14 6.74 23.28
C GLU A 27 5.06 7.55 21.98
N LYS A 28 6.19 7.73 21.28
CA LYS A 28 6.22 8.41 19.98
C LYS A 28 5.40 7.65 18.93
N TRP A 29 5.59 6.33 18.85
CA TRP A 29 4.78 5.45 18.01
C TRP A 29 3.30 5.49 18.38
N ARG A 30 2.97 5.32 19.66
CA ARG A 30 1.58 5.38 20.17
C ARG A 30 0.92 6.71 19.86
N SER A 31 1.61 7.83 20.06
CA SER A 31 1.10 9.17 19.77
C SER A 31 0.82 9.38 18.29
N ARG A 32 1.77 9.01 17.41
CA ARG A 32 1.58 9.08 15.95
C ARG A 32 0.42 8.21 15.47
N ARG A 33 0.34 6.96 15.95
CA ARG A 33 -0.82 6.09 15.64
C ARG A 33 -2.12 6.70 16.10
N ARG A 34 -2.19 7.22 17.34
CA ARG A 34 -3.41 7.84 17.87
C ARG A 34 -3.91 9.00 17.02
N LEU A 35 -3.02 9.74 16.35
CA LEU A 35 -3.37 10.80 15.41
C LEU A 35 -3.86 10.27 14.05
N ILE A 36 -3.30 9.16 13.58
CA ILE A 36 -3.60 8.59 12.25
C ILE A 36 -4.84 7.70 12.27
N THR A 37 -5.04 6.94 13.35
CA THR A 37 -6.10 5.95 13.51
C THR A 37 -7.51 6.49 13.23
N PRO A 38 -7.90 7.71 13.62
CA PRO A 38 -9.23 8.27 13.31
C PRO A 38 -9.53 8.31 11.80
N SER A 39 -8.53 8.56 10.96
CA SER A 39 -8.68 8.59 9.49
C SER A 39 -9.07 7.23 8.88
N PHE A 40 -8.95 6.15 9.64
CA PHE A 40 -9.29 4.78 9.23
C PHE A 40 -10.50 4.22 10.00
N HIS A 41 -11.14 5.00 10.88
CA HIS A 41 -12.37 4.63 11.58
C HIS A 41 -13.61 5.32 11.00
N ASP A 42 -13.46 6.52 10.45
CA ASP A 42 -14.57 7.24 9.84
C ASP A 42 -14.96 6.61 8.49
N THR A 43 -16.12 5.97 8.48
CA THR A 43 -16.67 5.30 7.29
C THR A 43 -16.98 6.28 6.16
N ASN A 44 -17.28 7.56 6.44
CA ASN A 44 -17.55 8.56 5.40
C ASN A 44 -16.26 8.93 4.66
N LEU A 45 -15.17 9.08 5.41
CA LEU A 45 -13.84 9.31 4.84
C LEU A 45 -13.37 8.10 4.02
N LEU A 46 -13.54 6.89 4.56
CA LEU A 46 -13.23 5.66 3.82
C LEU A 46 -14.05 5.51 2.53
N HIS A 47 -15.33 5.90 2.56
CA HIS A 47 -16.18 5.89 1.38
C HIS A 47 -15.67 6.86 0.30
N SER A 48 -15.07 7.99 0.67
CA SER A 48 -14.47 8.91 -0.30
C SER A 48 -13.26 8.28 -1.03
N PHE A 49 -12.47 7.45 -0.34
CA PHE A 49 -11.35 6.72 -0.94
C PHE A 49 -11.80 5.62 -1.91
N MET A 50 -13.01 5.08 -1.76
CA MET A 50 -13.56 4.08 -2.69
C MET A 50 -13.65 4.59 -4.13
N LEU A 51 -13.86 5.90 -4.32
CA LEU A 51 -13.86 6.51 -5.65
C LEU A 51 -12.49 6.34 -6.34
N ILE A 52 -11.42 6.64 -5.60
CA ILE A 52 -10.04 6.52 -6.08
C ILE A 52 -9.69 5.06 -6.33
N PHE A 53 -10.04 4.15 -5.40
CA PHE A 53 -9.80 2.71 -5.59
C PHE A 53 -10.47 2.18 -6.85
N ASN A 54 -11.74 2.54 -7.09
CA ASN A 54 -12.49 2.08 -8.25
C ASN A 54 -11.88 2.59 -9.56
N GLU A 55 -11.50 3.86 -9.62
CA GLU A 55 -10.87 4.45 -10.80
C GLU A 55 -9.53 3.78 -11.12
N GLN A 56 -8.67 3.64 -10.11
CA GLN A 56 -7.36 3.00 -10.29
C GLN A 56 -7.48 1.51 -10.59
N ALA A 57 -8.48 0.81 -10.05
CA ALA A 57 -8.78 -0.57 -10.42
C ALA A 57 -9.18 -0.70 -11.90
N ILE A 58 -10.00 0.22 -12.42
CA ILE A 58 -10.35 0.26 -13.85
C ILE A 58 -9.10 0.49 -14.71
N ILE A 59 -8.21 1.40 -14.31
CA ILE A 59 -6.95 1.65 -15.02
C ILE A 59 -6.05 0.41 -15.00
N LEU A 60 -5.93 -0.27 -13.86
CA LEU A 60 -5.18 -1.51 -13.73
C LEU A 60 -5.72 -2.59 -14.68
N VAL A 61 -7.03 -2.84 -14.66
CA VAL A 61 -7.67 -3.81 -15.56
C VAL A 61 -7.41 -3.47 -17.02
N ARG A 62 -7.56 -2.19 -17.42
CA ARG A 62 -7.25 -1.75 -18.79
C ARG A 62 -5.79 -2.01 -19.18
N ASN A 63 -4.85 -1.84 -18.26
CA ASN A 63 -3.43 -2.09 -18.53
C ASN A 63 -3.14 -3.60 -18.65
N LEU A 64 -3.80 -4.42 -17.84
CA LEU A 64 -3.70 -5.87 -17.91
C LEU A 64 -4.38 -6.43 -19.18
N ASP A 65 -5.52 -5.87 -19.59
CA ASP A 65 -6.19 -6.25 -20.84
C ASP A 65 -5.31 -5.96 -22.05
N LYS A 66 -4.61 -4.81 -22.07
CA LYS A 66 -3.63 -4.49 -23.13
C LYS A 66 -2.47 -5.50 -23.15
N LEU A 67 -2.01 -5.93 -21.99
CA LEU A 67 -0.97 -6.96 -21.88
C LEU A 67 -1.49 -8.32 -22.39
N ALA A 68 -2.74 -8.67 -22.07
CA ALA A 68 -3.37 -9.90 -22.52
C ALA A 68 -3.70 -9.90 -24.03
N GLN A 69 -3.84 -8.74 -24.65
CA GLN A 69 -4.04 -8.59 -26.10
C GLN A 69 -2.73 -8.42 -26.88
N SER A 70 -1.60 -8.26 -26.20
CA SER A 70 -0.30 -8.11 -26.87
C SER A 70 0.20 -9.45 -27.40
N GLU A 71 1.14 -9.42 -28.35
CA GLU A 71 1.80 -10.63 -28.88
C GLU A 71 2.50 -11.48 -27.79
N GLN A 72 2.70 -10.90 -26.61
CA GLN A 72 3.30 -11.54 -25.44
C GLN A 72 2.26 -12.19 -24.52
N ALA A 73 0.97 -12.21 -24.86
CA ALA A 73 -0.09 -12.81 -24.05
C ALA A 73 0.19 -14.26 -23.61
N SER A 74 0.90 -15.04 -24.44
CA SER A 74 1.27 -16.43 -24.14
C SER A 74 2.44 -16.59 -23.16
N LYS A 75 3.07 -15.50 -22.71
CA LYS A 75 4.22 -15.54 -21.79
C LYS A 75 3.78 -15.30 -20.35
N THR A 76 4.55 -15.82 -19.40
CA THR A 76 4.42 -15.45 -18.00
C THR A 76 4.87 -14.01 -17.82
N HIS A 77 4.06 -13.22 -17.13
CA HIS A 77 4.33 -11.80 -16.87
C HIS A 77 4.48 -11.53 -15.38
N ASP A 78 5.43 -10.69 -15.03
CA ASP A 78 5.50 -10.10 -13.70
C ASP A 78 4.46 -8.98 -13.58
N LEU A 79 3.51 -9.16 -12.67
CA LEU A 79 2.44 -8.19 -12.41
C LEU A 79 2.84 -7.13 -11.38
N TYR A 80 3.97 -7.31 -10.68
CA TYR A 80 4.42 -6.38 -9.66
C TYR A 80 4.48 -4.92 -10.13
N PRO A 81 4.99 -4.58 -11.33
CA PRO A 81 5.03 -3.20 -11.80
C PRO A 81 3.63 -2.57 -11.94
N TYR A 82 2.64 -3.35 -12.37
CA TYR A 82 1.26 -2.90 -12.56
C TYR A 82 0.56 -2.67 -11.22
N ILE A 83 0.72 -3.61 -10.28
CA ILE A 83 0.13 -3.52 -8.94
C ILE A 83 0.80 -2.41 -8.13
N SER A 84 2.13 -2.29 -8.21
CA SER A 84 2.89 -1.23 -7.53
C SER A 84 2.50 0.16 -8.03
N ALA A 85 2.38 0.35 -9.35
CA ALA A 85 1.92 1.60 -9.94
C ALA A 85 0.48 1.94 -9.50
N CYS A 86 -0.44 0.97 -9.57
CA CYS A 86 -1.82 1.16 -9.11
C CYS A 86 -1.88 1.54 -7.61
N THR A 87 -1.11 0.85 -6.77
CA THR A 87 -1.03 1.12 -5.33
C THR A 87 -0.49 2.52 -5.06
N LEU A 88 0.53 2.95 -5.81
CA LEU A 88 1.10 4.30 -5.69
C LEU A 88 0.09 5.37 -6.10
N ASP A 89 -0.60 5.19 -7.23
CA ASP A 89 -1.61 6.13 -7.72
C ASP A 89 -2.80 6.24 -6.76
N ILE A 90 -3.20 5.13 -6.14
CA ILE A 90 -4.20 5.07 -5.06
C ILE A 90 -3.79 5.90 -3.84
N ILE A 91 -2.56 5.72 -3.35
CA ILE A 91 -2.10 6.40 -2.12
C ILE A 91 -1.80 7.88 -2.37
N ALA A 92 -1.28 8.22 -3.56
CA ALA A 92 -1.04 9.60 -3.97
C ALA A 92 -2.33 10.37 -4.27
N GLY A 93 -3.46 9.66 -4.47
CA GLY A 93 -4.74 10.26 -4.82
C GLY A 93 -4.76 10.85 -6.23
N ASN A 94 -4.07 10.20 -7.18
CA ASN A 94 -4.07 10.64 -8.58
C ASN A 94 -5.41 10.31 -9.23
N PHE A 95 -6.02 11.32 -9.88
CA PHE A 95 -7.19 11.17 -10.76
C PHE A 95 -6.71 11.29 -12.21
N ARG A 96 -7.00 10.32 -13.09
CA ARG A 96 -6.49 10.28 -14.48
C ARG A 96 -7.59 10.07 -15.51
#